data_AF-I5C5Y9-F1
#
_entry.id   AF-I5C5Y9-F1
#
_cell.length_a   1.000
_cell.length_b   1.000
_cell.length_c   1.000
_cell.angle_alpha   90.00
_cell.angle_beta   90.00
_cell.angle_gamma   90.00
#
_symmetry.space_group_name_H-M   'P 1'
#
loop_
_entity.id
_entity.type
_entity.pdbx_description
1 polymer ?
#
loop_
_entity_poly.entity_id
_entity_poly.type
_entity_poly.pdbx_seq_one_letter_code
_entity_poly.pdbx_strand_id
1 'polypeptide(L)'
;MVKSSYCENLDVLLLGPILPNPAELILQDYMGEVLKEIKMAYYMVVLDSTLVWLVSETRDFFQYADASIYVFPVAWSKKAG
;
A
#
# COMPACT_ATOMS: atom_id res chain seq x y z
N MET A 1 -3.20 13.57 -2.90
CA MET A 1 -3.99 14.16 -4.00
C MET A 1 -4.38 13.05 -4.96
N VAL A 2 -5.65 12.94 -5.33
CA VAL A 2 -6.10 12.00 -6.38
C VAL A 2 -5.73 12.59 -7.73
N LYS A 3 -4.98 11.85 -8.54
CA LYS A 3 -4.76 12.17 -9.94
C LYS A 3 -5.42 11.12 -10.79
N SER A 4 -6.32 11.56 -11.67
CA SER A 4 -6.84 10.74 -12.75
C SER A 4 -5.67 10.34 -13.65
N SER A 5 -5.50 9.05 -13.88
CA SER A 5 -4.46 8.55 -14.78
C SER A 5 -4.82 8.86 -16.24
N TYR A 6 -3.85 8.75 -17.14
CA TYR A 6 -4.09 8.73 -18.59
C TYR A 6 -4.90 7.49 -19.03
N CYS A 7 -5.08 6.51 -18.14
CA CYS A 7 -5.92 5.33 -18.35
C CYS A 7 -7.30 5.56 -17.75
N GLU A 8 -8.35 5.31 -18.53
CA GLU A 8 -9.73 5.27 -18.04
C GLU A 8 -9.88 4.17 -16.97
N ASN A 9 -10.68 4.46 -15.94
CA ASN A 9 -10.95 3.58 -14.79
C ASN A 9 -9.73 3.30 -13.87
N LEU A 10 -8.71 4.16 -13.93
CA LEU A 10 -7.55 4.09 -13.03
C LEU A 10 -7.31 5.45 -12.37
N ASP A 11 -7.53 5.49 -11.06
CA ASP A 11 -7.16 6.63 -10.23
C ASP A 11 -5.93 6.31 -9.40
N VAL A 12 -5.02 7.28 -9.28
CA VAL A 12 -3.80 7.16 -8.49
C VAL A 12 -3.85 8.11 -7.31
N LEU A 13 -3.83 7.55 -6.10
CA LEU A 13 -3.72 8.31 -4.85
C LEU A 13 -2.26 8.39 -4.42
N LEU A 14 -1.66 9.59 -4.51
CA LEU A 14 -0.28 9.82 -4.07
C LEU A 14 -0.22 10.26 -2.60
N LEU A 15 0.86 9.87 -1.92
CA LEU A 15 1.16 10.28 -0.54
C LEU A 15 1.15 11.80 -0.40
N GLY A 16 0.57 12.27 0.70
CA GLY A 16 0.59 13.67 1.11
C GLY A 16 1.95 14.09 1.67
N PRO A 17 2.13 15.37 2.02
CA PRO A 17 3.33 15.83 2.71
C PRO A 17 3.54 15.11 4.04
N ILE A 18 4.79 14.82 4.38
CA ILE A 18 5.17 14.16 5.64
C ILE A 18 4.80 15.06 6.83
N LEU A 19 4.08 14.50 7.81
CA LEU A 19 3.67 15.24 9.01
C LEU A 19 4.76 15.16 10.10
N PRO A 20 5.06 16.24 10.83
CA PRO A 20 6.20 16.32 11.76
C PRO A 20 5.98 15.82 13.21
N ASN A 21 4.82 15.27 13.59
CA ASN A 21 4.45 14.98 15.00
C ASN A 21 3.73 13.62 15.14
N PRO A 22 3.50 13.05 16.37
CA PRO A 22 2.97 11.69 16.56
C PRO A 22 1.46 11.65 16.34
N ALA A 23 1.07 12.02 15.13
CA ALA A 23 -0.20 11.77 14.51
C ALA A 23 -0.39 10.27 14.21
N GLU A 24 0.62 9.42 14.41
CA GLU A 24 0.62 7.99 14.04
C GLU A 24 -0.59 7.20 14.56
N LEU A 25 -0.97 7.34 15.84
CA LEU A 25 -2.13 6.63 16.38
C LEU A 25 -3.45 7.13 15.77
N ILE A 26 -3.62 8.45 15.66
CA ILE A 26 -4.79 9.07 15.02
C ILE A 26 -4.83 8.72 13.53
N LEU A 27 -3.67 8.65 12.89
CA LEU A 27 -3.50 8.26 11.50
C LEU A 27 -3.88 6.80 11.30
N GLN A 28 -3.61 5.87 12.23
CA GLN A 28 -4.03 4.48 12.07
C GLN A 28 -5.56 4.34 12.08
N ASP A 29 -6.24 4.95 13.05
CA ASP A 29 -7.71 4.91 13.14
C ASP A 29 -8.35 5.60 11.93
N TYR A 30 -7.86 6.78 11.57
CA TYR A 30 -8.31 7.52 10.39
C TYR A 30 -8.03 6.79 9.07
N MET A 31 -6.88 6.12 8.95
CA MET A 31 -6.51 5.36 7.76
C MET A 31 -7.46 4.18 7.54
N GLY A 32 -7.90 3.52 8.62
CA GLY A 32 -8.90 2.46 8.55
C GLY A 32 -10.23 2.95 7.96
N GLU A 33 -10.69 4.13 8.38
CA GLU A 33 -11.91 4.76 7.84
C GLU A 33 -11.74 5.14 6.36
N VAL A 34 -10.62 5.78 6.01
CA VAL A 34 -10.31 6.16 4.62
C VAL A 34 -10.25 4.94 3.70
N LEU A 35 -9.54 3.88 4.11
CA LEU A 35 -9.45 2.65 3.33
C LEU A 35 -10.82 1.98 3.14
N LYS A 36 -11.69 2.05 4.15
CA LYS A 36 -13.06 1.55 4.06
C LYS A 36 -13.89 2.32 3.02
N GLU A 37 -13.79 3.64 3.00
CA GLU A 37 -14.47 4.47 1.99
C GLU A 37 -13.95 4.18 0.58
N ILE A 38 -12.63 4.07 0.41
CA ILE A 38 -12.01 3.74 -0.89
C ILE A 38 -12.48 2.37 -1.37
N LYS A 39 -12.51 1.36 -0.49
CA LYS A 39 -13.01 0.02 -0.84
C LYS A 39 -14.48 0.01 -1.28
N MET A 40 -15.31 0.96 -0.82
CA MET A 40 -16.69 1.08 -1.28
C MET A 40 -16.82 1.77 -2.64
N ALA A 41 -15.87 2.64 -2.98
CA ALA A 41 -15.89 3.42 -4.22
C ALA A 41 -15.27 2.68 -5.42
N TYR A 42 -14.33 1.76 -5.19
CA TYR A 42 -13.60 1.06 -6.25
C TYR A 42 -13.83 -0.45 -6.21
N TYR A 43 -13.89 -1.06 -7.39
CA TYR A 43 -13.96 -2.52 -7.52
C TYR A 43 -12.67 -3.20 -7.02
N MET A 44 -11.52 -2.58 -7.27
CA MET A 44 -10.21 -3.10 -6.89
C MET A 44 -9.33 -1.97 -6.39
N VAL A 45 -8.66 -2.19 -5.27
CA VAL A 45 -7.71 -1.26 -4.66
C VAL A 45 -6.36 -1.97 -4.58
N VAL A 46 -5.32 -1.36 -5.14
CA VAL A 46 -3.95 -1.84 -5.03
C VAL A 46 -3.20 -0.91 -4.09
N LEU A 47 -2.68 -1.48 -3.01
CA LEU A 47 -1.82 -0.78 -2.06
C LEU A 47 -0.37 -1.10 -2.39
N ASP A 48 0.40 -0.10 -2.81
CA ASP A 48 1.85 -0.22 -2.97
C ASP A 48 2.52 -0.06 -1.59
N SER A 49 3.43 -0.97 -1.26
CA SER A 49 4.10 -0.97 0.03
C SER A 49 5.59 -1.27 -0.12
N THR A 50 6.40 -0.65 0.73
CA THR A 50 7.84 -0.92 0.80
C THR A 50 8.11 -2.37 1.26
N LEU A 51 9.35 -2.83 1.12
CA LEU A 51 9.75 -4.18 1.52
C LEU A 51 9.33 -4.48 2.96
N VAL A 52 8.49 -5.51 3.13
CA VAL A 52 7.91 -5.92 4.43
C VAL A 52 8.97 -6.20 5.50
N TRP A 53 10.14 -6.67 5.07
CA TRP A 53 11.27 -6.98 5.96
C TRP A 53 12.01 -5.73 6.47
N LEU A 54 11.87 -4.60 5.78
CA LEU A 54 12.62 -3.37 6.04
C LEU A 54 11.82 -2.37 6.89
N VAL A 55 10.49 -2.39 6.78
CA VAL A 55 9.62 -1.40 7.41
C VAL A 55 8.46 -2.09 8.13
N SER A 56 8.45 -2.00 9.46
CA SER A 56 7.41 -2.61 10.30
C SER A 56 6.04 -1.96 10.12
N GLU A 57 5.99 -0.67 9.80
CA GLU A 57 4.75 0.10 9.58
C GLU A 57 3.89 -0.48 8.46
N THR A 58 4.51 -1.16 7.49
CA THR A 58 3.80 -1.90 6.42
C THR A 58 2.93 -3.04 6.96
N ARG A 59 3.26 -3.62 8.14
CA ARG A 59 2.45 -4.70 8.74
C ARG A 59 1.05 -4.23 9.13
N ASP A 60 0.91 -2.99 9.57
CA ASP A 60 -0.36 -2.44 10.02
C ASP A 60 -1.30 -2.15 8.85
N PHE A 61 -0.79 -2.16 7.61
CA PHE A 61 -1.62 -2.11 6.40
C PHE A 61 -2.13 -3.48 5.97
N PHE A 62 -1.44 -4.58 6.30
CA PHE A 62 -1.87 -5.91 5.89
C PHE A 62 -3.16 -6.37 6.54
N GLN A 63 -3.48 -5.91 7.74
CA GLN A 63 -4.78 -6.19 8.36
C GLN A 63 -5.96 -5.63 7.55
N TYR A 64 -5.74 -4.63 6.69
CA TYR A 64 -6.78 -4.06 5.84
C TYR A 64 -6.83 -4.70 4.45
N ALA A 65 -5.86 -5.53 4.07
CA ALA A 65 -5.82 -6.17 2.75
C ALA A 65 -6.57 -7.51 2.77
N ASP A 66 -7.40 -7.75 1.75
CA ASP A 66 -8.10 -9.03 1.59
C ASP A 66 -7.17 -10.13 1.09
N ALA A 67 -6.13 -9.75 0.33
CA ALA A 67 -5.05 -10.62 -0.12
C ALA A 67 -3.74 -9.84 -0.23
N SER A 68 -2.63 -10.50 0.11
CA SER A 68 -1.28 -9.93 0.02
C SER A 68 -0.43 -10.70 -0.98
N ILE A 69 0.21 -9.99 -1.90
CA ILE A 69 1.12 -10.55 -2.90
C ILE A 69 2.55 -10.21 -2.51
N TYR A 70 3.39 -11.24 -2.37
CA TYR A 70 4.81 -11.07 -2.09
C TYR A 70 5.63 -11.38 -3.34
N VAL A 71 6.44 -10.41 -3.76
CA VAL A 71 7.34 -10.56 -4.90
C VAL A 71 8.75 -10.83 -4.39
N PHE A 72 9.32 -11.97 -4.79
CA PHE A 72 10.68 -12.35 -4.43
C PHE A 72 11.57 -12.37 -5.68
N PRO A 73 12.78 -11.78 -5.62
CA PRO A 73 13.74 -11.92 -6.70
C PRO A 73 14.21 -13.38 -6.78
N VAL A 74 14.17 -13.96 -7.98
CA VAL A 74 14.73 -15.29 -8.22
C VAL A 74 16.25 -15.15 -8.34
N ALA A 75 16.99 -15.70 -7.38
CA ALA A 75 18.44 -15.85 -7.51
C ALA A 75 18.75 -16.97 -8.52
N TRP A 76 19.24 -16.62 -9.70
CA TRP A 76 19.76 -17.62 -10.65
C TRP A 76 20.94 -18.36 -10.02
N SER A 77 20.74 -19.62 -9.66
CA SER A 77 21.83 -20.56 -9.43
C SER A 77 22.28 -21.12 -10.77
N LYS A 78 23.48 -20.75 -11.23
CA LYS A 78 24.17 -21.55 -12.26
C LYS A 78 24.51 -22.88 -11.60
N LYS A 79 23.84 -23.96 -12.00
CA LYS A 79 24.37 -25.32 -11.78
C LYS A 79 25.76 -25.35 -12.42
N ALA A 80 26.80 -25.44 -11.59
CA ALA A 80 28.13 -25.79 -12.06
C ALA A 80 28.04 -27.21 -12.63
N GLY A 81 28.28 -27.32 -13.94
CA GLY A 81 28.49 -28.60 -14.60
C GLY A 81 29.87 -29.16 -14.27
#